data_AF-A0A9E5VBH4-F1
#
_entry.id   AF-A0A9E5VBH4-F1
#
_cell.length_a   1.000
_cell.length_b   1.000
_cell.length_c   1.000
_cell.angle_alpha   90.00
_cell.angle_beta   90.00
_cell.angle_gamma   90.00
#
_symmetry.space_group_name_H-M   'P 1'
#
loop_
_entity.id
_entity.type
_entity.pdbx_description
1 polymer ?
#
loop_
_entity_poly.entity_id
_entity_poly.type
_entity_poly.pdbx_seq_one_letter_code
_entity_poly.pdbx_strand_id
1 'polypeptide(L)'
;MTSQQPQTQTNPTLQDAKKILNKFNCVDIAPPIKSSEKALIRKALVAITSISDYQILGICADTAEEGLMAMKTYSLALGYEPPSDLPVMEGPVYIKLNGKNGLCYIDSYLGHHRGVLVSCQSYRQGGVNEMFGHLPLDLFV
;
A
#
# COMPACT_ATOMS: atom_id res chain seq x y z
N MET A 1 -1.92 -18.68 -38.97
CA MET A 1 -2.28 -17.32 -38.52
C MET A 1 -3.40 -17.45 -37.50
N THR A 2 -3.07 -17.51 -36.21
CA THR A 2 -4.06 -17.46 -35.14
C THR A 2 -3.82 -16.18 -34.36
N SER A 3 -4.70 -15.22 -34.61
CA SER A 3 -4.72 -13.90 -34.00
C SER A 3 -4.90 -14.03 -32.49
N GLN A 4 -3.88 -13.69 -31.70
CA GLN A 4 -4.04 -13.45 -30.28
C GLN A 4 -4.73 -12.09 -30.11
N GLN A 5 -5.95 -12.08 -29.59
CA GLN A 5 -6.62 -10.85 -29.18
C GLN A 5 -5.87 -10.21 -28.01
N PRO A 6 -5.74 -8.87 -27.95
CA PRO A 6 -5.17 -8.19 -26.79
C PRO A 6 -6.11 -8.41 -25.60
N GLN A 7 -5.60 -8.93 -24.49
CA GLN A 7 -6.35 -8.94 -23.24
C GLN A 7 -6.58 -7.49 -22.79
N THR A 8 -7.80 -6.98 -22.99
CA THR A 8 -8.27 -5.75 -22.36
C THR A 8 -8.35 -6.01 -20.86
N GLN A 9 -7.27 -5.65 -20.16
CA GLN A 9 -7.13 -5.87 -18.73
C GLN A 9 -8.02 -4.86 -17.97
N THR A 10 -9.31 -5.15 -17.90
CA THR A 10 -10.35 -4.36 -17.23
C THR A 10 -10.03 -4.14 -15.74
N ASN A 11 -10.38 -2.97 -15.23
CA ASN A 11 -10.24 -2.68 -13.79
C ASN A 11 -11.13 -3.62 -12.98
N PRO A 12 -10.67 -4.13 -11.81
CA PRO A 12 -11.48 -4.98 -10.97
C PRO A 12 -12.72 -4.21 -10.47
N THR A 13 -13.83 -4.93 -10.26
CA THR A 13 -14.96 -4.38 -9.52
C THR A 13 -14.53 -4.06 -8.08
N LEU A 14 -15.24 -3.16 -7.39
CA LEU A 14 -14.92 -2.87 -5.98
C LEU A 14 -14.97 -4.13 -5.09
N GLN A 15 -15.93 -5.02 -5.37
CA GLN A 15 -16.04 -6.27 -4.62
C GLN A 15 -14.84 -7.19 -4.88
N ASP A 16 -14.39 -7.31 -6.12
CA ASP A 16 -13.22 -8.13 -6.45
C ASP A 16 -11.92 -7.51 -5.97
N ALA A 17 -11.81 -6.18 -6.00
CA ALA A 17 -10.71 -5.45 -5.41
C ALA A 17 -10.60 -5.73 -3.90
N LYS A 18 -11.71 -5.68 -3.15
CA LYS A 18 -11.73 -6.09 -1.73
C LYS A 18 -11.32 -7.54 -1.55
N LYS A 19 -11.84 -8.48 -2.35
CA LYS A 19 -11.44 -9.90 -2.28
C LYS A 19 -9.93 -10.09 -2.51
N ILE A 20 -9.34 -9.33 -3.43
CA ILE A 20 -7.90 -9.37 -3.70
C ILE A 20 -7.12 -8.86 -2.48
N LEU A 21 -7.49 -7.71 -1.94
CA LEU A 21 -6.78 -7.09 -0.81
C LEU A 21 -6.96 -7.85 0.51
N ASN A 22 -8.12 -8.47 0.73
CA ASN A 22 -8.40 -9.24 1.95
C ASN A 22 -7.51 -10.49 2.10
N LYS A 23 -6.85 -10.94 1.03
CA LYS A 23 -5.83 -12.01 1.11
C LYS A 23 -4.61 -11.62 1.94
N PHE A 24 -4.40 -10.32 2.16
CA PHE A 24 -3.28 -9.80 2.93
C PHE A 24 -3.65 -9.51 4.38
N ASN A 25 -4.93 -9.52 4.73
CA ASN A 25 -5.36 -9.18 6.09
C ASN A 25 -4.84 -10.22 7.09
N CYS A 26 -4.43 -9.73 8.26
CA CYS A 26 -3.86 -10.53 9.35
C CYS A 26 -2.57 -11.29 8.96
N VAL A 27 -1.89 -10.86 7.90
CA VAL A 27 -0.57 -11.38 7.55
C VAL A 27 0.48 -10.49 8.20
N ASP A 28 1.36 -11.10 9.00
CA ASP A 28 2.40 -10.37 9.73
C ASP A 28 3.50 -9.86 8.80
N ILE A 29 3.93 -10.69 7.85
CA ILE A 29 4.98 -10.39 6.87
C ILE A 29 4.36 -10.53 5.48
N ALA A 30 4.31 -9.44 4.72
CA ALA A 30 3.78 -9.44 3.36
C ALA A 30 4.39 -10.59 2.54
N PRO A 31 3.56 -11.44 1.90
CA PRO A 31 4.07 -12.58 1.17
C PRO A 31 4.82 -12.11 -0.08
N PRO A 32 5.83 -12.85 -0.54
CA PRO A 32 6.45 -12.58 -1.84
C PRO A 32 5.40 -12.76 -2.94
N ILE A 33 5.32 -11.79 -3.85
CA ILE A 33 4.33 -11.77 -4.94
C ILE A 33 5.04 -11.81 -6.28
N LYS A 34 4.50 -12.58 -7.23
CA LYS A 34 5.04 -12.58 -8.60
C LYS A 34 4.80 -11.24 -9.27
N SER A 35 5.72 -10.79 -10.12
CA SER A 35 5.56 -9.54 -10.88
C SER A 35 4.26 -9.49 -11.69
N SER A 36 3.78 -10.65 -12.18
CA SER A 36 2.50 -10.79 -12.89
C SER A 36 1.28 -10.47 -12.03
N GLU A 37 1.35 -10.67 -10.70
CA GLU A 37 0.24 -10.45 -9.77
C GLU A 37 0.22 -9.02 -9.22
N LYS A 38 1.38 -8.34 -9.14
CA LYS A 38 1.48 -6.95 -8.68
C LYS A 38 0.55 -6.01 -9.44
N ALA A 39 0.43 -6.17 -10.76
CA ALA A 39 -0.44 -5.33 -11.59
C ALA A 39 -1.90 -5.35 -11.13
N LEU A 40 -2.42 -6.53 -10.78
CA LEU A 40 -3.80 -6.68 -10.33
C LEU A 40 -3.99 -6.11 -8.91
N ILE A 41 -3.03 -6.33 -8.02
CA ILE A 41 -3.08 -5.82 -6.65
C ILE A 41 -2.99 -4.28 -6.63
N ARG A 42 -2.12 -3.69 -7.45
CA ARG A 42 -2.04 -2.23 -7.63
C ARG A 42 -3.38 -1.67 -8.07
N LYS A 43 -4.00 -2.25 -9.10
CA LYS A 43 -5.33 -1.83 -9.59
C LYS A 43 -6.40 -1.94 -8.49
N ALA A 44 -6.40 -3.03 -7.72
CA ALA A 44 -7.33 -3.23 -6.61
C ALA A 44 -7.14 -2.17 -5.51
N LEU A 45 -5.90 -1.90 -5.11
CA LEU A 45 -5.59 -0.91 -4.08
C LEU A 45 -5.98 0.51 -4.52
N VAL A 46 -5.61 0.92 -5.73
CA VAL A 46 -5.98 2.25 -6.27
C VAL A 46 -7.50 2.38 -6.37
N ALA A 47 -8.21 1.35 -6.82
CA ALA A 47 -9.68 1.39 -6.90
C ALA A 47 -10.32 1.60 -5.51
N ILE A 48 -9.88 0.87 -4.48
CA ILE A 48 -10.42 0.98 -3.13
C ILE A 48 -10.07 2.30 -2.46
N THR A 49 -8.83 2.76 -2.61
CA THR A 49 -8.38 4.03 -2.01
C THR A 49 -9.06 5.23 -2.66
N SER A 50 -9.35 5.18 -3.96
CA SER A 50 -10.06 6.25 -4.70
C SER A 50 -11.48 6.53 -4.20
N ILE A 51 -12.08 5.61 -3.46
CA ILE A 51 -13.42 5.76 -2.86
C ILE A 51 -13.39 5.98 -1.34
N SER A 52 -12.22 6.32 -0.81
CA SER A 52 -12.05 6.79 0.56
C SER A 52 -11.56 8.24 0.56
N ASP A 53 -11.86 8.98 1.61
CA ASP A 53 -11.51 10.40 1.70
C ASP A 53 -10.02 10.62 1.94
N TYR A 54 -9.37 9.70 2.65
CA TYR A 54 -7.91 9.70 2.85
C TYR A 54 -7.40 8.33 3.30
N GLN A 55 -6.08 8.16 3.24
CA GLN A 55 -5.40 6.98 3.75
C GLN A 55 -4.36 7.33 4.82
N ILE A 56 -4.12 6.38 5.71
CA ILE A 56 -2.98 6.37 6.62
C ILE A 56 -2.14 5.14 6.31
N LEU A 57 -0.86 5.35 6.04
CA LEU A 57 0.10 4.30 5.79
C LEU A 57 0.88 3.98 7.06
N GLY A 58 1.07 2.69 7.34
CA GLY A 58 2.04 2.19 8.30
C GLY A 58 2.97 1.21 7.59
N ILE A 59 4.27 1.44 7.63
CA ILE A 59 5.24 0.72 6.82
C ILE A 59 6.29 0.14 7.77
N CYS A 60 6.43 -1.18 7.80
CA CYS A 60 7.46 -1.87 8.56
C CYS A 60 8.49 -2.47 7.59
N ALA A 61 9.75 -2.11 7.72
CA ALA A 61 10.83 -2.55 6.83
C ALA A 61 12.10 -2.92 7.60
N ASP A 62 12.98 -3.72 6.99
CA ASP A 62 14.25 -4.10 7.62
C ASP A 62 15.29 -2.99 7.58
N THR A 63 15.12 -2.02 6.68
CA THR A 63 16.02 -0.86 6.53
C THR A 63 15.24 0.43 6.26
N ALA A 64 15.85 1.57 6.58
CA ALA A 64 15.30 2.88 6.24
C ALA A 64 15.13 3.04 4.72
N GLU A 65 16.07 2.54 3.92
CA GLU A 65 16.05 2.60 2.46
C GLU A 65 14.81 1.91 1.88
N GLU A 66 14.52 0.68 2.31
CA GLU A 66 13.34 -0.07 1.89
C GLU A 66 12.05 0.63 2.30
N GLY A 67 11.98 1.08 3.56
CA GLY A 67 10.81 1.77 4.09
C GLY A 67 10.52 3.08 3.35
N LEU A 68 11.54 3.89 3.10
CA LEU A 68 11.43 5.17 2.39
C LEU A 68 11.06 4.95 0.91
N MET A 69 11.61 3.91 0.28
CA MET A 69 11.22 3.55 -1.09
C MET A 69 9.74 3.13 -1.16
N ALA A 70 9.28 2.31 -0.21
CA ALA A 70 7.88 1.93 -0.11
C ALA A 70 7.00 3.16 0.14
N MET A 71 7.36 4.03 1.10
CA MET A 71 6.63 5.27 1.38
C MET A 71 6.48 6.12 0.12
N LYS A 72 7.59 6.35 -0.59
CA LYS A 72 7.62 7.17 -1.81
C LYS A 72 6.73 6.59 -2.91
N THR A 73 6.88 5.29 -3.20
CA THR A 73 6.16 4.66 -4.32
C THR A 73 4.66 4.48 -4.03
N TYR A 74 4.30 4.12 -2.79
CA TYR A 74 2.90 4.05 -2.38
C TYR A 74 2.23 5.42 -2.35
N SER A 75 2.84 6.43 -1.73
CA SER A 75 2.25 7.79 -1.67
C SER A 75 1.96 8.34 -3.06
N LEU A 76 2.93 8.26 -3.98
CA LEU A 76 2.76 8.70 -5.37
C LEU A 76 1.63 7.95 -6.09
N ALA A 77 1.55 6.63 -5.91
CA ALA A 77 0.47 5.83 -6.51
C ALA A 77 -0.92 6.16 -5.96
N LEU A 78 -1.00 6.66 -4.73
CA LEU A 78 -2.23 7.09 -4.06
C LEU A 78 -2.52 8.59 -4.23
N GLY A 79 -1.68 9.32 -4.97
CA GLY A 79 -1.88 10.74 -5.26
C GLY A 79 -1.41 11.69 -4.16
N TYR A 80 -0.56 11.22 -3.25
CA TYR A 80 0.09 12.06 -2.23
C TYR A 80 1.50 12.46 -2.66
N GLU A 81 1.89 13.68 -2.33
CA GLU A 81 3.29 14.10 -2.41
C GLU A 81 4.07 13.48 -1.24
N PRO A 82 5.13 12.68 -1.50
CA PRO A 82 5.95 12.11 -0.44
C PRO A 82 6.77 13.20 0.27
N PRO A 83 6.90 13.16 1.61
CA PRO A 83 7.88 13.98 2.30
C PRO A 83 9.30 13.56 1.90
N SER A 84 10.19 14.54 1.72
CA SER A 84 11.57 14.32 1.27
C SER A 84 12.60 14.24 2.40
N ASP A 85 12.26 14.70 3.60
CA ASP A 85 13.25 15.07 4.63
C ASP A 85 13.17 14.20 5.90
N LEU A 86 12.78 12.93 5.76
CA LEU A 86 12.81 12.00 6.89
C LEU A 86 14.26 11.60 7.23
N PRO A 87 14.62 11.50 8.52
CA PRO A 87 15.96 11.08 8.91
C PRO A 87 16.22 9.63 8.48
N VAL A 88 17.45 9.35 8.06
CA VAL A 88 17.93 7.99 7.85
C VAL A 88 18.42 7.45 9.20
N MET A 89 18.10 6.18 9.48
CA MET A 89 18.52 5.50 10.70
C MET A 89 18.89 4.05 10.41
N GLU A 90 19.78 3.48 11.23
CA GLU A 90 20.20 2.09 11.11
C GLU A 90 19.17 1.13 11.70
N GLY A 91 19.06 -0.05 11.09
CA GLY A 91 18.19 -1.14 11.54
C GLY A 91 16.75 -1.05 11.02
N PRO A 92 15.86 -1.92 11.51
CA PRO A 92 14.48 -1.97 11.05
C PRO A 92 13.69 -0.75 11.51
N VAL A 93 12.76 -0.30 10.66
CA VAL A 93 12.03 0.95 10.82
C VAL A 93 10.53 0.78 10.70
N TYR A 94 9.82 1.70 11.34
CA TYR A 94 8.40 1.94 11.15
C TYR A 94 8.21 3.36 10.62
N ILE A 95 7.55 3.50 9.48
CA ILE A 95 7.19 4.79 8.89
C ILE A 95 5.68 4.95 8.93
N LYS A 96 5.22 6.11 9.40
CA LYS A 96 3.82 6.51 9.32
C LYS A 96 3.66 7.69 8.39
N LEU A 97 2.65 7.63 7.52
CA LEU A 97 2.21 8.76 6.71
C LEU A 97 0.69 8.92 6.86
N ASN A 98 0.24 10.07 7.35
CA ASN A 98 -1.18 10.35 7.54
C ASN A 98 -1.68 11.33 6.47
N GLY A 99 -2.39 10.81 5.46
CA GLY A 99 -2.94 11.61 4.36
C GLY A 99 -4.02 12.61 4.77
N LYS A 100 -4.54 12.55 6.01
CA LYS A 100 -5.52 13.53 6.51
C LYS A 100 -4.89 14.86 6.90
N ASN A 101 -3.76 14.80 7.60
CA ASN A 101 -3.17 15.95 8.27
C ASN A 101 -1.69 16.16 7.94
N GLY A 102 -1.13 15.33 7.05
CA GLY A 102 0.27 15.39 6.62
C GLY A 102 1.28 14.92 7.66
N LEU A 103 0.85 14.40 8.83
CA LEU A 103 1.78 13.87 9.82
C LEU A 103 2.58 12.73 9.20
N CYS A 104 3.90 12.88 9.20
CA CYS A 104 4.82 11.85 8.75
C CYS A 104 6.02 11.74 9.68
N TYR A 105 6.41 10.51 10.02
CA TYR A 105 7.60 10.24 10.79
C TYR A 105 8.14 8.84 10.49
N ILE A 106 9.41 8.65 10.84
CA ILE A 106 10.12 7.37 10.87
C ILE A 106 10.61 7.14 12.30
N ASP A 107 10.55 5.89 12.75
CA ASP A 107 11.02 5.47 14.08
C ASP A 107 11.68 4.08 13.98
N SER A 108 12.50 3.76 14.96
CA SER A 108 13.07 2.43 15.15
C SER A 108 11.96 1.41 15.39
N TYR A 109 12.09 0.22 14.81
CA TYR A 109 11.05 -0.80 14.90
C TYR A 109 11.62 -2.16 15.29
N LEU A 110 11.24 -2.62 16.50
CA LEU A 110 11.65 -3.92 17.02
C LEU A 110 10.59 -5.01 16.82
N GLY A 111 9.46 -4.67 16.18
CA GLY A 111 8.40 -5.63 15.90
C GLY A 111 8.73 -6.54 14.71
N HIS A 112 7.92 -7.59 14.57
CA HIS A 112 8.14 -8.65 13.58
C HIS A 112 7.40 -8.44 12.26
N HIS A 113 6.51 -7.44 12.17
CA HIS A 113 5.74 -7.22 10.94
C HIS A 113 6.61 -6.65 9.81
N ARG A 114 6.28 -6.96 8.55
CA ARG A 114 6.95 -6.38 7.38
C ARG A 114 5.95 -6.13 6.25
N GLY A 115 6.06 -4.98 5.61
CA GLY A 115 5.16 -4.53 4.56
C GLY A 115 4.39 -3.27 4.93
N VAL A 116 3.35 -2.99 4.15
CA VAL A 116 2.56 -1.76 4.22
C VAL A 116 1.13 -2.06 4.65
N LEU A 117 0.69 -1.44 5.74
CA LEU A 117 -0.72 -1.31 6.09
C LEU A 117 -1.28 -0.04 5.45
N VAL A 118 -2.43 -0.17 4.80
CA VAL A 118 -3.18 0.94 4.21
C VAL A 118 -4.53 1.04 4.90
N SER A 119 -4.65 1.99 5.81
CA SER A 119 -5.92 2.31 6.49
C SER A 119 -6.68 3.35 5.67
N CYS A 120 -7.78 2.93 5.04
CA CYS A 120 -8.69 3.79 4.28
C CYS A 120 -9.76 4.36 5.21
N GLN A 121 -10.04 5.66 5.09
CA GLN A 121 -10.95 6.37 5.98
C GLN A 121 -11.93 7.22 5.18
N SER A 122 -13.20 7.21 5.57
CA SER A 122 -14.27 7.99 4.94
C SER A 122 -15.19 8.63 5.97
N TYR A 123 -15.54 9.90 5.79
CA TYR A 123 -16.47 10.66 6.62
C TYR A 123 -17.93 10.26 6.38
N ARG A 124 -18.25 9.79 5.17
CA ARG A 124 -19.62 9.47 4.76
C ARG A 124 -19.96 8.01 5.03
N GLN A 125 -21.20 7.77 5.44
CA GLN A 125 -21.76 6.42 5.53
C GLN A 125 -21.74 5.77 4.14
N GLY A 126 -21.22 4.53 4.06
CA GLY A 126 -21.04 3.80 2.80
C GLY A 126 -19.69 4.01 2.11
N GLY A 127 -18.86 4.95 2.60
CA GLY A 127 -17.44 5.03 2.20
C GLY A 127 -16.60 3.91 2.82
N VAL A 128 -15.39 3.71 2.31
CA VAL A 128 -14.47 2.68 2.83
C VAL A 128 -13.85 3.15 4.15
N ASN A 129 -14.03 2.36 5.20
CA ASN A 129 -13.42 2.50 6.52
C ASN A 129 -12.80 1.16 6.92
N GLU A 130 -11.77 0.75 6.18
CA GLU A 130 -11.14 -0.58 6.27
C GLU A 130 -9.61 -0.45 6.24
N MET A 131 -8.91 -1.44 6.78
CA MET A 131 -7.46 -1.54 6.74
C MET A 131 -7.04 -2.78 5.97
N PHE A 132 -6.11 -2.62 5.04
CA PHE A 132 -5.58 -3.70 4.20
C PHE A 132 -4.09 -3.89 4.44
N GLY A 133 -3.64 -5.14 4.48
CA GLY A 133 -2.23 -5.50 4.56
C GLY A 133 -1.87 -6.41 5.74
N HIS A 134 -0.58 -6.76 5.89
CA HIS A 134 0.55 -6.10 5.24
C HIS A 134 0.71 -6.42 3.73
N LEU A 135 0.77 -5.38 2.91
CA LEU A 135 1.06 -5.45 1.47
C LEU A 135 2.59 -5.38 1.23
N PRO A 136 3.10 -5.88 0.09
CA PRO A 136 4.55 -5.87 -0.15
C PRO A 136 5.16 -4.47 -0.21
N LEU A 137 6.35 -4.29 0.37
CA LEU A 137 7.10 -3.03 0.33
C LEU A 137 7.34 -2.55 -1.11
N ASP A 138 7.56 -3.49 -2.03
CA ASP A 138 7.92 -3.24 -3.42
C ASP A 138 6.72 -3.32 -4.40
N LEU A 139 5.48 -3.19 -3.90
CA LEU A 139 4.27 -3.33 -4.72
C LEU A 139 4.23 -2.33 -5.90
N PHE A 140 4.77 -1.12 -5.69
CA PHE A 140 4.78 -0.01 -6.67
C PHE A 140 6.18 0.29 -7.24
N VAL A 141 7.15 -0.61 -7.06
CA VAL A 141 8.47 -0.55 -7.69
C VAL A 141 8.43 -1.16 -9.10
#